data_AF-G8FIJ7-F1
#
_entry.id   AF-G8FIJ7-F1
#
_cell.length_a   1.000
_cell.length_b   1.000
_cell.length_c   1.000
_cell.angle_alpha   90.00
_cell.angle_beta   90.00
_cell.angle_gamma   90.00
#
_symmetry.space_group_name_H-M   'P 1'
#
loop_
_entity.id
_entity.type
_entity.pdbx_description
1 polymer ?
#
loop_
_entity_poly.entity_id
_entity_poly.type
_entity_poly.pdbx_seq_one_letter_code
_entity_poly.pdbx_strand_id
1 'polypeptide(L)'
;EGQTALDSGISAIAERKGKIISTDTQKIILSSNGKTLSIPLVMYKRSNKNTCMHQKTQVQRGKYIKKGQILAGGAATAGGELALGKNVLVAYMPWEGYNFEDAVLISERLVYEDIYT
;
A
#
# COMPACT_ATOMS: atom_id res chain seq x y z
N GLU A 1 8.48 4.75 10.36
CA GLU A 1 7.35 4.57 9.41
C GLU A 1 6.67 3.21 9.56
N GLY A 2 7.43 2.10 9.67
CA GLY A 2 6.85 0.76 9.83
C GLY A 2 5.86 0.62 11.01
N GLN A 3 6.20 1.11 12.20
CA GLN A 3 5.29 1.05 13.37
C GLN A 3 3.97 1.81 13.12
N THR A 4 4.05 3.00 12.51
CA THR A 4 2.88 3.81 12.17
C THR A 4 1.96 3.10 11.17
N ALA A 5 2.53 2.45 10.14
CA ALA A 5 1.76 1.70 9.16
C ALA A 5 1.06 0.49 9.79
N LEU A 6 1.71 -0.19 10.74
CA LEU A 6 1.12 -1.31 11.48
C LEU A 6 -0.01 -0.85 12.42
N ASP A 7 0.24 0.19 13.21
CA ASP A 7 -0.72 0.69 14.21
C ASP A 7 -1.93 1.41 13.57
N SER A 8 -1.83 1.81 12.30
CA SER A 8 -2.93 2.42 11.55
C SER A 8 -4.14 1.50 11.34
N GLY A 9 -3.95 0.17 11.44
CA GLY A 9 -5.00 -0.83 11.17
C GLY A 9 -5.44 -0.92 9.70
N ILE A 10 -4.77 -0.22 8.78
CA ILE A 10 -5.11 -0.21 7.35
C ILE A 10 -4.55 -1.44 6.63
N SER A 11 -3.42 -1.99 7.11
CA SER A 11 -2.78 -3.18 6.52
C SER A 11 -3.39 -4.47 7.08
N ALA A 12 -3.53 -5.51 6.24
CA ALA A 12 -3.98 -6.82 6.70
C ALA A 12 -2.79 -7.60 7.28
N ILE A 13 -2.89 -8.01 8.55
CA ILE A 13 -1.82 -8.69 9.29
C ILE A 13 -2.23 -10.14 9.58
N ALA A 14 -1.28 -11.07 9.53
CA ALA A 14 -1.50 -12.45 9.88
C ALA A 14 -1.64 -12.65 11.39
N GLU A 15 -2.84 -12.98 11.86
CA GLU A 15 -3.08 -13.31 13.27
C GLU A 15 -2.43 -14.64 13.69
N ARG A 16 -2.22 -15.54 12.73
CA ARG A 16 -1.72 -16.91 12.95
C ARG A 16 -0.62 -17.24 11.94
N LYS A 17 0.32 -18.09 12.36
CA LYS A 17 1.32 -18.68 11.45
C LYS A 17 0.66 -19.71 10.54
N GLY A 18 1.06 -19.80 9.28
CA GLY A 18 0.43 -20.71 8.34
C GLY A 18 1.02 -20.66 6.93
N LYS A 19 0.49 -21.49 6.03
CA LYS A 19 0.85 -21.52 4.61
C LYS A 19 -0.28 -20.92 3.78
N ILE A 20 0.06 -20.06 2.83
CA ILE A 20 -0.92 -19.48 1.91
C ILE A 20 -1.37 -20.53 0.90
N ILE A 21 -2.68 -20.81 0.88
CA ILE A 21 -3.29 -21.77 -0.04
C ILE A 21 -3.64 -21.09 -1.37
N SER A 22 -4.24 -19.89 -1.29
CA SER A 22 -4.65 -19.09 -2.43
C SER A 22 -4.62 -17.59 -2.08
N THR A 23 -4.40 -16.78 -3.09
CA THR A 23 -4.45 -15.32 -3.03
C THR A 23 -5.35 -14.84 -4.15
N ASP A 24 -6.53 -14.37 -3.78
CA ASP A 24 -7.45 -13.72 -4.70
C ASP A 24 -7.36 -12.19 -4.51
N THR A 25 -8.01 -11.44 -5.39
CA THR A 25 -8.12 -9.99 -5.25
C THR A 25 -8.96 -9.59 -4.04
N GLN A 26 -9.98 -10.37 -3.68
CA GLN A 26 -10.91 -10.04 -2.59
C GLN A 26 -10.59 -10.72 -1.26
N LYS A 27 -9.77 -11.77 -1.25
CA LYS A 27 -9.49 -12.55 -0.04
C LYS A 27 -8.18 -13.32 -0.14
N ILE A 28 -7.59 -13.60 1.03
CA ILE A 28 -6.43 -14.47 1.18
C ILE A 28 -6.84 -15.71 1.96
N ILE A 29 -6.46 -16.88 1.48
CA ILE A 29 -6.75 -18.16 2.13
C ILE A 29 -5.47 -18.69 2.78
N LEU A 30 -5.47 -18.78 4.11
CA LEU A 30 -4.35 -19.23 4.93
C LEU A 30 -4.66 -20.58 5.59
N SER A 31 -3.80 -21.58 5.43
CA SER A 31 -3.84 -22.83 6.20
C SER A 31 -3.03 -22.69 7.48
N SER A 32 -3.65 -22.88 8.64
CA SER A 32 -2.99 -22.85 9.95
C SER A 32 -3.48 -24.03 10.80
N ASN A 33 -2.58 -24.91 11.21
CA ASN A 33 -2.85 -26.05 12.09
C ASN A 33 -4.06 -26.90 11.64
N GLY A 34 -4.15 -27.22 10.34
CA GLY A 34 -5.25 -28.01 9.78
C GLY A 34 -6.57 -27.25 9.57
N LYS A 35 -6.65 -25.96 9.94
CA LYS A 35 -7.80 -25.10 9.65
C LYS A 35 -7.49 -24.11 8.55
N THR A 36 -8.48 -23.83 7.72
CA THR A 36 -8.40 -22.82 6.66
C THR A 36 -9.03 -21.53 7.15
N LEU A 37 -8.28 -20.43 7.16
CA LEU A 37 -8.77 -19.08 7.46
C LEU A 37 -8.91 -18.30 6.15
N SER A 38 -10.07 -17.68 5.97
CA SER A 38 -10.33 -16.74 4.88
C SER A 38 -10.25 -15.32 5.41
N ILE A 39 -9.32 -14.53 4.89
CA ILE A 39 -9.08 -13.15 5.30
C ILE A 39 -9.60 -12.25 4.16
N PRO A 40 -10.75 -11.58 4.33
CA PRO A 40 -11.29 -10.68 3.32
C PRO A 40 -10.43 -9.41 3.21
N LEU A 41 -10.32 -8.89 1.99
CA LEU A 41 -9.61 -7.65 1.68
C LEU A 41 -10.59 -6.54 1.34
N VAL A 42 -10.23 -5.32 1.73
CA VAL A 42 -10.98 -4.12 1.38
C VAL A 42 -10.65 -3.71 -0.05
N MET A 43 -11.63 -3.73 -0.95
CA MET A 43 -11.47 -3.38 -2.36
C MET A 43 -12.27 -2.13 -2.71
N TYR A 44 -11.58 -1.09 -3.18
CA TYR A 44 -12.19 0.14 -3.74
C TYR A 44 -13.27 0.78 -2.84
N LYS A 45 -13.05 0.79 -1.53
CA LYS A 45 -14.01 1.36 -0.57
C LYS A 45 -13.75 2.86 -0.41
N ARG A 46 -14.79 3.68 -0.46
CA ARG A 46 -14.70 5.12 -0.20
C ARG A 46 -14.49 5.40 1.30
N SER A 47 -13.55 6.28 1.62
CA SER A 47 -13.35 6.79 2.99
C SER A 47 -14.28 7.97 3.33
N ASN A 48 -14.34 8.35 4.60
CA ASN A 48 -15.12 9.52 5.05
C ASN A 48 -14.68 10.84 4.37
N LYS A 49 -13.42 10.91 3.90
CA LYS A 49 -12.85 12.06 3.18
C LYS A 49 -12.74 11.80 1.67
N ASN A 50 -13.53 10.86 1.14
CA ASN A 50 -13.60 10.53 -0.29
C ASN A 50 -12.32 10.00 -0.92
N THR A 51 -11.38 9.48 -0.13
CA THR A 51 -10.21 8.77 -0.64
C THR A 51 -10.51 7.29 -0.86
N CYS A 52 -9.73 6.63 -1.73
CA CYS A 52 -9.87 5.20 -2.02
C CYS A 52 -9.14 4.35 -0.97
N MET A 53 -9.88 3.48 -0.29
CA MET A 53 -9.34 2.43 0.57
C MET A 53 -9.29 1.12 -0.23
N HIS A 54 -8.08 0.69 -0.55
CA HIS A 54 -7.82 -0.53 -1.31
C HIS A 54 -6.64 -1.28 -0.68
N GLN A 55 -6.83 -2.57 -0.43
CA GLN A 55 -5.80 -3.47 0.08
C GLN A 55 -5.29 -4.36 -1.05
N LYS A 56 -3.97 -4.33 -1.27
CA LYS A 56 -3.30 -5.16 -2.28
C LYS A 56 -2.46 -6.23 -1.60
N THR A 57 -2.63 -7.47 -2.04
CA THR A 57 -1.86 -8.61 -1.54
C THR A 57 -0.36 -8.41 -1.76
N GLN A 58 0.45 -8.69 -0.73
CA GLN A 58 1.92 -8.63 -0.81
C GLN A 58 2.56 -10.03 -0.72
N VAL A 59 1.73 -11.05 -0.71
CA VAL A 59 2.13 -12.43 -0.49
C VAL A 59 1.70 -13.30 -1.68
N GLN A 60 2.46 -14.36 -1.93
CA GLN A 60 2.21 -15.30 -3.02
C GLN A 60 1.76 -16.65 -2.47
N ARG A 61 1.05 -17.41 -3.31
CA ARG A 61 0.64 -18.78 -3.01
C ARG A 61 1.83 -19.65 -2.59
N GLY A 62 1.62 -20.51 -1.60
CA GLY A 62 2.63 -21.46 -1.12
C GLY A 62 3.64 -20.89 -0.12
N LYS A 63 3.69 -19.56 0.08
CA LYS A 63 4.57 -18.93 1.07
C LYS A 63 4.10 -19.23 2.50
N TYR A 64 5.06 -19.52 3.38
CA TYR A 64 4.84 -19.62 4.82
C TYR A 64 4.90 -18.24 5.47
N ILE A 65 3.91 -17.96 6.30
CA ILE A 65 3.72 -16.67 6.96
C ILE A 65 3.80 -16.86 8.47
N LYS A 66 4.47 -15.92 9.15
CA LYS A 66 4.54 -15.87 10.62
C LYS A 66 3.42 -14.99 11.17
N LYS A 67 3.06 -15.22 12.44
CA LYS A 67 2.16 -14.30 13.16
C LYS A 67 2.76 -12.89 13.16
N GLY A 68 1.94 -11.87 12.92
CA GLY A 68 2.34 -10.47 12.87
C GLY A 68 2.90 -10.01 11.52
N GLN A 69 3.04 -10.90 10.54
CA GLN A 69 3.52 -10.53 9.21
C GLN A 69 2.40 -9.92 8.36
N ILE A 70 2.74 -8.91 7.56
CA ILE A 70 1.82 -8.23 6.64
C ILE A 70 1.47 -9.17 5.48
N LEU A 71 0.16 -9.31 5.24
CA LEU A 71 -0.43 -10.12 4.16
C LEU A 71 -0.83 -9.24 2.98
N ALA A 72 -1.41 -8.07 3.26
CA ALA A 72 -1.79 -7.08 2.26
C ALA A 72 -1.51 -5.67 2.79
N GLY A 73 -0.92 -4.83 1.94
CA GLY A 73 -0.75 -3.40 2.23
C GLY A 73 -2.02 -2.65 1.85
N GLY A 74 -2.41 -1.66 2.64
CA GLY A 74 -3.54 -0.80 2.32
C GLY A 74 -3.12 0.53 1.68
N ALA A 75 -4.05 1.49 1.64
CA ALA A 75 -3.81 2.81 1.07
C ALA A 75 -2.61 3.49 1.76
N ALA A 76 -1.78 4.18 0.97
CA ALA A 76 -0.58 4.87 1.43
C ALA A 76 0.43 3.99 2.21
N THR A 77 0.57 2.71 1.82
CA THR A 77 1.61 1.82 2.38
C THR A 77 2.41 1.13 1.29
N ALA A 78 3.72 1.00 1.51
CA ALA A 78 4.64 0.26 0.64
C ALA A 78 5.63 -0.53 1.49
N GLY A 79 5.81 -1.82 1.22
CA GLY A 79 6.75 -2.66 1.97
C GLY A 79 6.47 -2.82 3.47
N GLY A 80 5.27 -2.43 3.94
CA GLY A 80 4.94 -2.39 5.36
C GLY A 80 5.28 -1.07 6.06
N GLU A 81 5.68 -0.07 5.30
CA GLU A 81 5.97 1.28 5.76
C GLU A 81 4.95 2.27 5.19
N LEU A 82 4.89 3.44 5.82
CA LEU A 82 4.02 4.53 5.40
C LEU A 82 4.59 5.17 4.12
N ALA A 83 3.76 5.29 3.08
CA ALA A 83 4.16 5.84 1.79
C ALA A 83 3.12 6.88 1.33
N LEU A 84 3.27 8.12 1.80
CA LEU A 84 2.32 9.23 1.54
C LEU A 84 2.52 9.92 0.18
N GLY A 85 3.61 9.63 -0.51
CA GLY A 85 3.98 10.30 -1.76
C GLY A 85 4.95 9.48 -2.59
N LYS A 86 5.73 10.18 -3.42
CA LYS A 86 6.69 9.58 -4.36
C LYS A 86 8.02 10.28 -4.27
N ASN A 87 9.08 9.51 -4.46
CA ASN A 87 10.42 10.05 -4.64
C ASN A 87 10.53 10.58 -6.08
N VAL A 88 10.90 11.85 -6.22
CA VAL A 88 11.09 12.52 -7.51
C VAL A 88 12.41 13.27 -7.52
N LEU A 89 12.99 13.46 -8.71
CA LEU A 89 14.18 14.28 -8.87
C LEU A 89 13.79 15.76 -8.82
N VAL A 90 14.49 16.54 -7.99
CA VAL A 90 14.21 17.97 -7.78
C VAL A 90 15.44 18.79 -8.18
N ALA A 91 15.20 19.89 -8.89
CA ALA A 91 16.21 20.90 -9.19
C ALA A 91 15.84 22.22 -8.52
N TYR A 92 16.81 22.83 -7.83
CA TYR A 92 16.63 24.13 -7.17
C TYR A 92 17.30 25.21 -8.02
N MET A 93 16.54 25.81 -8.94
CA MET A 93 16.99 26.92 -9.77
C MET A 93 15.79 27.77 -10.21
N PRO A 94 15.96 29.10 -10.40
CA PRO A 94 14.97 29.91 -11.09
C PRO A 94 14.74 29.38 -12.51
N TRP A 95 13.48 29.30 -12.95
CA TRP A 95 13.15 28.82 -14.30
C TRP A 95 12.14 29.74 -14.97
N GLU A 96 12.65 30.70 -15.75
CA GLU A 96 11.87 31.63 -16.59
C GLU A 96 10.67 32.31 -15.87
N GLY A 97 10.75 32.46 -14.54
CA GLY A 97 9.68 33.02 -13.72
C GLY A 97 8.49 32.08 -13.45
N TYR A 98 8.47 30.86 -14.00
CA TYR A 98 7.38 29.90 -13.75
C TYR A 98 7.38 29.34 -12.32
N ASN A 99 8.49 29.41 -11.61
CA ASN A 99 8.60 29.07 -10.20
C ASN A 99 8.74 30.32 -9.30
N PHE A 100 8.11 31.42 -9.70
CA PHE A 100 8.06 32.63 -8.87
C PHE A 100 7.25 32.39 -7.59
N GLU A 101 7.71 32.98 -6.48
CA GLU A 101 7.17 32.77 -5.13
C GLU A 101 7.08 31.28 -4.75
N ASP A 102 5.86 30.75 -4.58
CA ASP A 102 5.59 29.39 -4.11
C ASP A 102 5.17 28.45 -5.26
N ALA A 103 5.27 28.89 -6.51
CA ALA A 103 4.91 28.07 -7.66
C ALA A 103 5.91 26.93 -7.88
N VAL A 104 5.38 25.73 -8.15
CA VAL A 104 6.18 24.52 -8.43
C VAL A 104 5.98 24.12 -9.89
N LEU A 105 7.09 24.04 -10.63
CA LEU A 105 7.10 23.48 -11.98
C LEU A 105 7.27 21.96 -11.89
N ILE A 106 6.44 21.23 -12.65
CA ILE A 106 6.48 19.77 -12.71
C ILE A 106 6.80 19.29 -14.13
N SER A 107 7.50 18.18 -14.23
CA SER A 107 7.70 17.49 -15.51
C SER A 107 6.39 16.83 -15.95
N GLU A 108 6.08 16.92 -17.24
CA GLU A 108 4.96 16.20 -17.88
C GLU A 108 5.00 14.70 -17.63
N ARG A 109 6.20 14.14 -17.40
CA ARG A 109 6.40 12.72 -17.07
C ARG A 109 5.59 12.30 -15.84
N LEU A 110 5.41 13.20 -14.87
CA LEU A 110 4.63 12.91 -13.66
C LEU A 110 3.15 12.64 -13.96
N VAL A 111 2.63 13.22 -15.05
CA VAL A 111 1.27 13.00 -15.54
C VAL A 111 1.20 11.73 -16.38
N TYR A 112 2.09 11.60 -17.38
CA TYR A 112 2.04 10.47 -18.31
C TYR A 112 2.36 9.11 -17.68
N GLU A 113 3.12 9.08 -16.59
CA GLU A 113 3.45 7.86 -15.84
C GLU A 113 2.57 7.64 -14.59
N ASP A 114 1.49 8.42 -14.41
CA ASP A 114 0.55 8.30 -13.28
C ASP A 114 1.26 8.28 -11.90
N ILE A 115 2.27 9.15 -11.72
CA ILE A 115 3.08 9.14 -10.50
C ILE A 115 2.30 9.73 -9.31
N TYR A 116 1.50 10.77 -9.55
CA TYR A 116 0.68 11.44 -8.52
C TYR A 116 -0.83 11.19 -8.70
N THR A 117 -1.19 10.05 -9.31
CA THR A 117 -2.58 9.60 -9.53
C THR A 117 -3.00 8.49 -8.57
#